data_AF-A0A2W6HX49-F1
#
_entry.id   AF-A0A2W6HX49-F1
#
_cell.length_a   1.000
_cell.length_b   1.000
_cell.length_c   1.000
_cell.angle_alpha   90.00
_cell.angle_beta   90.00
_cell.angle_gamma   90.00
#
_symmetry.space_group_name_H-M   'P 1'
#
loop_
_entity.id
_entity.type
_entity.pdbx_description
1 polymer ?
#
loop_
_entity_poly.entity_id
_entity_poly.type
_entity_poly.pdbx_seq_one_letter_code
_entity_poly.pdbx_strand_id
1 'polypeptide(L)'
;MPMISSRGRKVLATLALLGGALLAQQASAACRIQVSGFVAQDVQMDMGQIVILPSTPVGGVIKEISVPINQRNNVASCDWWSGGSSTGEYVNAPQKRPVAGFANVYETGVAGVGIRLFRDSGAIQTYYPHSINFGANSTISLIGGQFRIQLIKTAAQTGSGVIAPNGRFTTYYFDGDGPSKPVLTSTFRGSGTTVVSPTCEVQAGSRNIAVDFGSVANTTFTGVGSRAVDRDFEIRLNCQGSNVAAYQSKIGIRLDADQDSSNMPGVLKLSAATNSATRIGIQMVQRDGSSEREVRFGQTISVGTTTTGTSVMSLPLRARYVQTQAGTVGAGTANGQATFTIQYE
;
A
#
# COMPACT_ATOMS: atom_id res chain seq x y z
N MET A 1 7.70 -59.81 71.49
CA MET A 1 8.31 -61.16 71.55
C MET A 1 7.17 -62.16 71.57
N PRO A 2 7.21 -63.31 70.86
CA PRO A 2 8.15 -63.84 69.83
C PRO A 2 7.51 -63.72 68.41
N MET A 3 7.98 -64.24 67.27
CA MET A 3 9.28 -64.53 66.62
C MET A 3 8.93 -65.20 65.25
N ILE A 4 9.85 -65.13 64.26
CA ILE A 4 10.11 -66.17 63.22
C ILE A 4 9.08 -66.25 62.05
N SER A 5 9.38 -66.35 60.74
CA SER A 5 10.59 -66.60 59.92
C SER A 5 10.20 -66.30 58.44
N SER A 6 10.96 -65.57 57.61
CA SER A 6 12.17 -65.95 56.87
C SER A 6 12.01 -66.98 55.71
N ARG A 7 12.16 -66.45 54.49
CA ARG A 7 12.90 -66.95 53.29
C ARG A 7 12.45 -68.21 52.53
N GLY A 8 12.37 -68.05 51.21
CA GLY A 8 12.64 -69.11 50.23
C GLY A 8 12.38 -68.71 48.78
N ARG A 9 13.43 -68.40 48.02
CA ARG A 9 13.43 -68.08 46.57
C ARG A 9 13.19 -69.32 45.68
N LYS A 10 12.72 -69.05 44.45
CA LYS A 10 13.04 -69.66 43.11
C LYS A 10 11.76 -70.12 42.37
N VAL A 11 11.27 -69.41 41.35
CA VAL A 11 11.71 -69.30 39.92
C VAL A 11 10.98 -70.31 39.00
N LEU A 12 10.43 -69.75 37.90
CA LEU A 12 10.03 -70.33 36.60
C LEU A 12 8.71 -71.11 36.45
N ALA A 13 7.76 -70.49 35.73
CA ALA A 13 7.17 -70.97 34.44
C ALA A 13 5.93 -70.11 34.09
N THR A 14 6.04 -69.03 33.31
CA THR A 14 5.66 -68.94 31.88
C THR A 14 4.50 -69.85 31.44
N LEU A 15 3.31 -69.28 31.20
CA LEU A 15 2.52 -69.38 29.95
C LEU A 15 1.14 -68.74 30.16
N ALA A 16 0.85 -67.64 29.45
CA ALA A 16 -0.48 -67.26 28.90
C ALA A 16 -0.55 -65.73 28.64
N LEU A 17 0.08 -65.26 27.56
CA LEU A 17 -0.21 -63.94 26.97
C LEU A 17 -0.38 -64.13 25.47
N LEU A 18 -1.54 -64.68 25.08
CA LEU A 18 -2.10 -64.61 23.73
C LEU A 18 -3.42 -63.86 23.87
N GLY A 19 -3.34 -62.54 23.93
CA GLY A 19 -4.48 -61.61 23.93
C GLY A 19 -4.07 -60.40 23.11
N GLY A 20 -4.70 -60.23 21.96
CA GLY A 20 -4.21 -59.42 20.85
C GLY A 20 -3.96 -57.96 21.18
N ALA A 21 -2.70 -57.55 21.05
CA ALA A 21 -2.37 -56.19 20.68
C ALA A 21 -2.68 -56.04 19.18
N LEU A 22 -3.96 -55.89 18.85
CA LEU A 22 -4.35 -55.20 17.62
C LEU A 22 -3.76 -53.80 17.74
N LEU A 23 -2.61 -53.59 17.09
CA LEU A 23 -2.22 -52.27 16.64
C LEU A 23 -3.38 -51.78 15.77
N ALA A 24 -4.33 -51.10 16.40
CA ALA A 24 -5.25 -50.24 15.67
C ALA A 24 -4.34 -49.23 14.97
N GLN A 25 -3.96 -49.53 13.73
CA GLN A 25 -3.65 -48.51 12.75
C GLN A 25 -4.88 -47.62 12.79
N GLN A 26 -4.80 -46.51 13.53
CA GLN A 26 -5.75 -45.45 13.35
C GLN A 26 -5.56 -45.05 11.89
N ALA A 27 -6.44 -45.58 11.03
CA ALA A 27 -6.58 -45.14 9.66
C ALA A 27 -7.07 -43.70 9.75
N SER A 28 -6.14 -42.78 9.96
CA SER A 28 -6.40 -41.36 9.96
C SER A 28 -7.01 -41.05 8.61
N ALA A 29 -8.21 -40.47 8.60
CA ALA A 29 -8.77 -39.85 7.40
C ALA A 29 -7.72 -38.92 6.82
N ALA A 30 -7.16 -39.30 5.67
CA ALA A 30 -6.14 -38.51 5.02
C ALA A 30 -6.35 -38.46 3.51
N CYS A 31 -6.07 -37.29 2.95
CA CYS A 31 -5.79 -37.11 1.55
C CYS A 31 -4.28 -37.06 1.34
N ARG A 32 -3.79 -37.67 0.25
CA ARG A 32 -2.37 -37.74 -0.08
C ARG A 32 -2.15 -37.48 -1.57
N ILE A 33 -1.10 -36.74 -1.89
CA ILE A 33 -0.60 -36.55 -3.25
C ILE A 33 -0.19 -37.92 -3.78
N GLN A 34 -0.90 -38.36 -4.81
CA GLN A 34 -0.73 -39.67 -5.43
C GLN A 34 0.22 -39.65 -6.64
N VAL A 35 0.60 -38.45 -7.10
CA VAL A 35 1.53 -38.27 -8.22
C VAL A 35 2.97 -38.36 -7.69
N SER A 36 3.73 -39.34 -8.18
CA SER A 36 5.15 -39.49 -7.84
C SER A 36 5.97 -38.30 -8.37
N GLY A 37 6.91 -37.80 -7.57
CA GLY A 37 7.76 -36.65 -7.94
C GLY A 37 7.00 -35.33 -8.11
N PHE A 38 5.80 -35.18 -7.53
CA PHE A 38 5.00 -33.97 -7.66
C PHE A 38 5.76 -32.73 -7.15
N VAL A 39 5.81 -31.70 -7.99
CA VAL A 39 6.37 -30.39 -7.64
C VAL A 39 5.23 -29.40 -7.48
N ALA A 40 5.11 -28.77 -6.31
CA ALA A 40 4.10 -27.75 -6.04
C ALA A 40 4.15 -26.62 -7.07
N GLN A 41 2.98 -26.10 -7.46
CA GLN A 41 2.95 -24.84 -8.17
C GLN A 41 3.31 -23.72 -7.17
N ASP A 42 4.17 -22.78 -7.58
CA ASP A 42 4.55 -21.65 -6.76
C ASP A 42 3.99 -20.34 -7.34
N VAL A 43 3.14 -19.68 -6.55
CA VAL A 43 2.60 -18.35 -6.83
C VAL A 43 3.64 -17.31 -6.45
N GLN A 44 4.24 -16.68 -7.46
CA GLN A 44 5.18 -15.59 -7.23
C GLN A 44 4.41 -14.33 -6.84
N MET A 45 4.65 -13.87 -5.62
CA MET A 45 4.13 -12.59 -5.15
C MET A 45 5.24 -11.56 -5.25
N ASP A 46 5.13 -10.72 -6.28
CA ASP A 46 5.91 -9.51 -6.41
C ASP A 46 4.94 -8.34 -6.48
N MET A 47 4.96 -7.52 -5.44
CA MET A 47 4.14 -6.31 -5.39
C MET A 47 4.95 -5.07 -5.75
N GLY A 48 6.26 -5.17 -5.95
CA GLY A 48 7.14 -4.01 -6.13
C GLY A 48 6.93 -2.94 -5.05
N GLN A 49 7.39 -1.73 -5.33
CA GLN A 49 7.23 -0.59 -4.42
C GLN A 49 5.75 -0.27 -4.22
N ILE A 50 5.34 -0.09 -2.96
CA ILE A 50 3.97 0.24 -2.60
C ILE A 50 3.93 1.64 -2.00
N VAL A 51 3.03 2.43 -2.57
CA VAL A 51 2.78 3.82 -2.21
C VAL A 51 1.36 3.87 -1.63
N ILE A 52 1.23 4.27 -0.36
CA ILE A 52 -0.07 4.39 0.30
C ILE A 52 -0.50 5.85 0.26
N LEU A 53 -1.63 6.14 -0.38
CA LEU A 53 -2.15 7.49 -0.44
C LEU A 53 -2.80 7.89 0.89
N PRO A 54 -2.67 9.15 1.34
CA PRO A 54 -3.34 9.61 2.56
C PRO A 54 -4.86 9.50 2.45
N SER A 55 -5.42 9.73 1.25
CA SER A 55 -6.84 9.60 0.94
C SER A 55 -7.38 8.16 0.93
N THR A 56 -6.52 7.14 0.86
CA THR A 56 -6.99 5.75 0.99
C THR A 56 -7.68 5.61 2.36
N PRO A 57 -8.97 5.20 2.41
CA PRO A 57 -9.67 5.06 3.68
C PRO A 57 -9.16 3.84 4.45
N VAL A 58 -9.35 3.85 5.77
CA VAL A 58 -9.17 2.65 6.59
C VAL A 58 -10.19 1.59 6.12
N GLY A 59 -9.72 0.38 5.83
CA GLY A 59 -10.45 -0.70 5.15
C GLY A 59 -10.32 -0.71 3.63
N GLY A 60 -9.76 0.34 3.04
CA GLY A 60 -9.49 0.41 1.61
C GLY A 60 -8.39 -0.55 1.16
N VAL A 61 -8.52 -1.04 -0.07
CA VAL A 61 -7.46 -1.81 -0.75
C VAL A 61 -6.37 -0.85 -1.20
N ILE A 62 -5.14 -1.08 -0.76
CA ILE A 62 -3.94 -0.34 -1.17
C ILE A 62 -3.47 -0.84 -2.53
N LYS A 63 -3.37 -2.16 -2.67
CA LYS A 63 -2.91 -2.83 -3.90
C LYS A 63 -3.48 -4.23 -3.95
N GLU A 64 -3.79 -4.68 -5.16
CA GLU A 64 -4.16 -6.07 -5.45
C GLU A 64 -3.25 -6.60 -6.55
N ILE A 65 -2.79 -7.85 -6.37
CA ILE A 65 -2.20 -8.64 -7.45
C ILE A 65 -2.99 -9.95 -7.58
N SER A 66 -3.13 -10.41 -8.82
CA SER A 66 -3.81 -11.66 -9.16
C SER A 66 -2.86 -12.52 -9.95
N VAL A 67 -2.61 -13.74 -9.48
CA VAL A 67 -1.68 -14.68 -10.11
C VAL A 67 -2.43 -15.94 -10.49
N PRO A 68 -2.27 -16.46 -11.72
CA PRO A 68 -2.98 -17.65 -12.15
C PRO A 68 -2.50 -18.91 -11.41
N ILE A 69 -3.47 -19.73 -10.99
CA ILE A 69 -3.28 -21.12 -10.58
C ILE A 69 -3.61 -21.98 -11.78
N ASN A 70 -2.68 -22.84 -12.19
CA ASN A 70 -2.88 -23.73 -13.33
C ASN A 70 -3.59 -24.98 -12.83
N GLN A 71 -4.68 -25.36 -13.49
CA GLN A 71 -5.41 -26.55 -13.12
C GLN A 71 -4.53 -27.79 -13.26
N ARG A 72 -4.56 -28.65 -12.24
CA ARG A 72 -3.92 -29.97 -12.27
C ARG A 72 -4.91 -31.02 -11.82
N ASN A 73 -5.22 -31.95 -12.71
CA ASN A 73 -6.21 -32.99 -12.45
C ASN A 73 -5.58 -34.14 -11.64
N ASN A 74 -6.39 -34.76 -10.78
CA ASN A 74 -6.04 -36.00 -10.06
C ASN A 74 -4.73 -35.92 -9.24
N VAL A 75 -4.48 -34.78 -8.59
CA VAL A 75 -3.25 -34.54 -7.81
C VAL A 75 -3.18 -35.35 -6.52
N ALA A 76 -4.33 -35.65 -5.92
CA ALA A 76 -4.40 -36.40 -4.66
C ALA A 76 -5.58 -37.36 -4.64
N SER A 77 -5.50 -38.37 -3.78
CA SER A 77 -6.60 -39.26 -3.42
C SER A 77 -6.80 -39.28 -1.91
N CYS A 78 -8.05 -39.46 -1.49
CA CYS A 78 -8.42 -39.53 -0.08
C CYS A 78 -8.80 -40.96 0.30
N ASP A 79 -8.61 -41.29 1.58
CA ASP A 79 -8.83 -42.64 2.08
C ASP A 79 -10.25 -43.16 1.83
N TRP A 80 -10.33 -44.46 1.61
CA TRP A 80 -11.55 -45.14 1.14
C TRP A 80 -12.72 -45.06 2.13
N TRP A 81 -12.43 -44.96 3.42
CA TRP A 81 -13.43 -45.10 4.48
C TRP A 81 -13.77 -43.80 5.20
N SER A 82 -12.87 -42.81 5.15
CA SER A 82 -12.93 -41.67 6.06
C SER A 82 -12.62 -40.32 5.41
N GLY A 83 -12.20 -40.29 4.14
CA GLY A 83 -11.92 -39.05 3.42
C GLY A 83 -10.68 -38.35 3.97
N GLY A 84 -10.71 -37.03 4.01
CA GLY A 84 -9.60 -36.22 4.54
C GLY A 84 -9.80 -34.74 4.26
N SER A 85 -8.74 -33.96 4.38
CA SER A 85 -8.80 -32.51 4.24
C SER A 85 -7.56 -31.93 3.55
N SER A 86 -7.74 -30.74 3.01
CA SER A 86 -6.62 -29.86 2.63
C SER A 86 -6.65 -28.60 3.47
N THR A 87 -5.48 -28.10 3.80
CA THR A 87 -5.30 -26.89 4.60
C THR A 87 -4.45 -25.89 3.83
N GLY A 88 -4.95 -24.66 3.74
CA GLY A 88 -4.19 -23.50 3.27
C GLY A 88 -3.86 -22.61 4.45
N GLU A 89 -2.59 -22.31 4.68
CA GLU A 89 -2.17 -21.49 5.81
C GLU A 89 -0.99 -20.57 5.47
N TYR A 90 -0.82 -19.55 6.31
CA TYR A 90 0.36 -18.69 6.31
C TYR A 90 1.53 -19.39 6.99
N VAL A 91 2.74 -19.22 6.45
CA VAL A 91 3.96 -19.78 7.03
C VAL A 91 4.53 -18.87 8.12
N ASN A 92 4.52 -17.57 7.88
CA ASN A 92 5.14 -16.58 8.75
C ASN A 92 4.26 -16.24 9.96
N ALA A 93 4.89 -16.10 11.14
CA ALA A 93 4.20 -15.84 12.40
C ALA A 93 3.31 -14.57 12.41
N PRO A 94 3.75 -13.41 11.87
CA PRO A 94 2.90 -12.22 11.83
C PRO A 94 1.58 -12.46 11.08
N GLN A 95 1.62 -13.17 9.96
CA GLN A 95 0.43 -13.44 9.15
C GLN A 95 -0.49 -14.53 9.73
N LYS A 96 -0.13 -15.13 10.86
CA LYS A 96 -1.04 -15.98 11.63
C LYS A 96 -1.92 -15.16 12.58
N ARG A 97 -1.65 -13.86 12.73
CA ARG A 97 -2.39 -12.96 13.63
C ARG A 97 -3.40 -12.16 12.83
N PRO A 98 -4.71 -12.32 13.10
CA PRO A 98 -5.73 -11.51 12.45
C PRO A 98 -5.66 -10.06 12.92
N VAL A 99 -5.96 -9.12 12.03
CA VAL A 99 -6.07 -7.71 12.39
C VAL A 99 -7.47 -7.45 12.96
N ALA A 100 -7.53 -6.96 14.20
CA ALA A 100 -8.80 -6.67 14.87
C ALA A 100 -9.68 -5.70 14.05
N GLY A 101 -10.96 -6.05 13.88
CA GLY A 101 -11.92 -5.25 13.10
C GLY A 101 -11.89 -5.49 11.59
N PHE A 102 -11.00 -6.34 11.07
CA PHE A 102 -10.92 -6.63 9.63
C PHE A 102 -11.07 -8.13 9.34
N ALA A 103 -12.10 -8.49 8.58
CA ALA A 103 -12.36 -9.88 8.22
C ALA A 103 -11.32 -10.41 7.21
N ASN A 104 -10.75 -11.57 7.51
CA ASN A 104 -9.75 -12.26 6.66
C ASN A 104 -8.50 -11.41 6.35
N VAL A 105 -8.18 -10.44 7.20
CA VAL A 105 -6.98 -9.60 7.09
C VAL A 105 -6.03 -9.97 8.22
N TYR A 106 -4.77 -10.19 7.88
CA TYR A 106 -3.72 -10.62 8.80
C TYR A 106 -2.60 -9.58 8.88
N GLU A 107 -1.90 -9.54 10.01
CA GLU A 107 -0.85 -8.56 10.26
C GLU A 107 0.29 -8.68 9.22
N THR A 108 0.91 -7.54 8.90
CA THR A 108 2.15 -7.48 8.11
C THR A 108 3.31 -6.95 8.95
N GLY A 109 4.52 -6.94 8.39
CA GLY A 109 5.67 -6.26 8.99
C GLY A 109 5.52 -4.72 9.01
N VAL A 110 4.48 -4.16 8.40
CA VAL A 110 4.24 -2.73 8.32
C VAL A 110 3.01 -2.35 9.17
N ALA A 111 3.21 -1.48 10.15
CA ALA A 111 2.12 -0.98 10.99
C ALA A 111 1.03 -0.30 10.15
N GLY A 112 -0.24 -0.56 10.46
CA GLY A 112 -1.38 0.00 9.72
C GLY A 112 -1.60 -0.61 8.32
N VAL A 113 -0.86 -1.66 7.96
CA VAL A 113 -1.05 -2.42 6.72
C VAL A 113 -1.32 -3.87 7.05
N GLY A 114 -2.46 -4.38 6.59
CA GLY A 114 -2.83 -5.78 6.66
C GLY A 114 -2.75 -6.46 5.30
N ILE A 115 -2.74 -7.78 5.29
CA ILE A 115 -2.73 -8.58 4.07
C ILE A 115 -3.87 -9.60 4.06
N ARG A 116 -4.53 -9.76 2.90
CA ARG A 116 -5.63 -10.69 2.68
C ARG A 116 -5.37 -11.52 1.43
N LEU A 117 -5.38 -12.84 1.59
CA LEU A 117 -5.13 -13.79 0.51
C LEU A 117 -6.37 -14.65 0.30
N PHE A 118 -6.70 -14.91 -0.95
CA PHE A 118 -7.81 -15.78 -1.28
C PHE A 118 -7.66 -16.42 -2.64
N ARG A 119 -8.27 -17.60 -2.77
CA ARG A 119 -8.45 -18.28 -4.05
C ARG A 119 -9.78 -17.84 -4.63
N ASP A 120 -9.71 -17.34 -5.85
CA ASP A 120 -10.83 -17.06 -6.73
C ASP A 120 -10.72 -18.03 -7.92
N SER A 121 -11.03 -19.30 -7.65
CA SER A 121 -10.73 -20.44 -8.54
C SER A 121 -11.98 -21.25 -8.86
N GLY A 122 -12.93 -20.63 -9.58
CA GLY A 122 -14.17 -21.27 -9.99
C GLY A 122 -14.95 -21.78 -8.79
N ALA A 123 -15.04 -23.11 -8.65
CA ALA A 123 -15.70 -23.78 -7.52
C ALA A 123 -15.00 -23.57 -6.16
N ILE A 124 -13.75 -23.11 -6.13
CA ILE A 124 -13.02 -22.81 -4.91
C ILE A 124 -12.92 -21.29 -4.73
N GLN A 125 -13.72 -20.77 -3.79
CA GLN A 125 -13.77 -19.37 -3.39
C GLN A 125 -13.53 -19.30 -1.88
N THR A 126 -12.27 -19.11 -1.46
CA THR A 126 -11.91 -19.20 -0.04
C THR A 126 -10.72 -18.32 0.34
N TYR A 127 -10.74 -17.79 1.56
CA TYR A 127 -9.67 -16.99 2.14
C TYR A 127 -8.61 -17.87 2.83
N TYR A 128 -7.39 -17.37 2.96
CA TYR A 128 -6.39 -17.96 3.84
C TYR A 128 -6.51 -17.40 5.26
N PRO A 129 -6.30 -18.21 6.31
CA PRO A 129 -6.20 -19.66 6.26
C PRO A 129 -7.58 -20.32 6.08
N HIS A 130 -7.61 -21.53 5.55
CA HIS A 130 -8.83 -22.34 5.44
C HIS A 130 -8.52 -23.83 5.52
N SER A 131 -9.57 -24.63 5.74
CA SER A 131 -9.57 -26.07 5.54
C SER A 131 -10.75 -26.46 4.65
N ILE A 132 -10.51 -27.35 3.69
CA ILE A 132 -11.54 -27.94 2.82
C ILE A 132 -11.57 -29.44 3.11
N ASN A 133 -12.74 -29.94 3.47
CA ASN A 133 -12.97 -31.37 3.72
C ASN A 133 -13.38 -32.07 2.43
N PHE A 134 -12.92 -33.31 2.29
CA PHE A 134 -13.21 -34.18 1.16
C PHE A 134 -13.82 -35.49 1.64
N GLY A 135 -14.76 -36.00 0.85
CA GLY A 135 -15.42 -37.28 1.12
C GLY A 135 -14.49 -38.48 0.96
N ALA A 136 -14.93 -39.62 1.47
CA ALA A 136 -14.22 -40.87 1.31
C ALA A 136 -14.12 -41.28 -0.17
N ASN A 137 -13.04 -41.97 -0.53
CA ASN A 137 -12.79 -42.47 -1.90
C ASN A 137 -12.87 -41.37 -2.99
N SER A 138 -12.44 -40.15 -2.66
CA SER A 138 -12.42 -39.04 -3.61
C SER A 138 -11.06 -38.86 -4.27
N THR A 139 -11.07 -38.56 -5.57
CA THR A 139 -9.89 -38.06 -6.29
C THR A 139 -9.98 -36.55 -6.42
N ILE A 140 -8.93 -35.85 -6.00
CA ILE A 140 -8.90 -34.39 -5.88
C ILE A 140 -8.02 -33.79 -6.97
N SER A 141 -8.49 -32.68 -7.53
CA SER A 141 -7.75 -31.85 -8.50
C SER A 141 -7.40 -30.50 -7.88
N LEU A 142 -6.24 -29.95 -8.22
CA LEU A 142 -5.95 -28.54 -7.98
C LEU A 142 -6.76 -27.73 -8.97
N ILE A 143 -7.88 -27.16 -8.53
CA ILE A 143 -8.74 -26.32 -9.37
C ILE A 143 -7.99 -25.04 -9.75
N GLY A 144 -7.91 -24.78 -11.05
CA GLY A 144 -7.28 -23.59 -11.61
C GLY A 144 -8.14 -22.34 -11.44
N GLY A 145 -7.52 -21.17 -11.67
CA GLY A 145 -8.16 -19.87 -11.53
C GLY A 145 -7.19 -18.83 -11.03
N GLN A 146 -7.60 -17.98 -10.09
CA GLN A 146 -6.78 -16.88 -9.59
C GLN A 146 -6.45 -17.04 -8.10
N PHE A 147 -5.21 -16.72 -7.76
CA PHE A 147 -4.76 -16.47 -6.40
C PHE A 147 -4.63 -14.95 -6.24
N ARG A 148 -5.53 -14.36 -5.45
CA ARG A 148 -5.57 -12.91 -5.23
C ARG A 148 -4.93 -12.55 -3.91
N ILE A 149 -4.10 -11.52 -3.96
CA ILE A 149 -3.41 -10.97 -2.80
C ILE A 149 -3.71 -9.49 -2.73
N GLN A 150 -4.28 -9.06 -1.60
CA GLN A 150 -4.63 -7.68 -1.33
C GLN A 150 -3.87 -7.16 -0.12
N LEU A 151 -3.38 -5.92 -0.23
CA LEU A 151 -2.95 -5.13 0.91
C LEU A 151 -4.08 -4.20 1.32
N ILE A 152 -4.37 -4.15 2.61
CA ILE A 152 -5.48 -3.40 3.18
C ILE A 152 -4.93 -2.36 4.14
N LYS A 153 -5.41 -1.12 4.03
CA LYS A 153 -5.08 -0.08 5.01
C LYS A 153 -5.87 -0.35 6.29
N THR A 154 -5.21 -0.65 7.39
CA THR A 154 -5.87 -1.04 8.65
C THR A 154 -5.84 0.03 9.73
N ALA A 155 -5.08 1.11 9.52
CA ALA A 155 -5.06 2.28 10.41
C ALA A 155 -4.91 3.58 9.61
N ALA A 156 -5.31 4.70 10.23
CA ALA A 156 -5.19 6.02 9.61
C ALA A 156 -3.72 6.36 9.31
N GLN A 157 -2.83 5.99 10.23
CA GLN A 157 -1.39 6.08 10.08
C GLN A 157 -0.83 4.73 9.66
N THR A 158 -0.03 4.71 8.59
CA THR A 158 0.73 3.53 8.17
C THR A 158 2.21 3.76 8.33
N GLY A 159 2.93 2.71 8.69
CA GLY A 159 4.39 2.72 8.71
C GLY A 159 4.99 2.50 7.32
N SER A 160 6.31 2.40 7.31
CA SER A 160 7.15 2.01 6.19
C SER A 160 7.96 0.79 6.58
N GLY A 161 8.29 -0.05 5.59
CA GLY A 161 9.07 -1.27 5.81
C GLY A 161 8.62 -2.43 4.93
N VAL A 162 9.20 -3.60 5.19
CA VAL A 162 8.90 -4.83 4.44
C VAL A 162 7.63 -5.50 4.97
N ILE A 163 6.76 -5.93 4.06
CA ILE A 163 5.48 -6.56 4.42
C ILE A 163 5.66 -7.95 5.01
N ALA A 164 6.62 -8.70 4.47
CA ALA A 164 6.95 -10.06 4.90
C ALA A 164 8.42 -10.35 4.56
N PRO A 165 9.06 -11.31 5.26
CA PRO A 165 10.38 -11.78 4.87
C PRO A 165 10.34 -12.47 3.49
N ASN A 166 11.46 -12.41 2.78
CA ASN A 166 11.63 -13.15 1.53
C ASN A 166 11.50 -14.65 1.77
N GLY A 167 10.88 -15.35 0.81
CA GLY A 167 10.68 -16.79 0.86
C GLY A 167 9.22 -17.19 0.90
N ARG A 168 8.98 -18.44 1.29
CA ARG A 168 7.65 -19.05 1.25
C ARG A 168 6.72 -18.38 2.26
N PHE A 169 5.53 -18.03 1.80
CA PHE A 169 4.59 -17.20 2.52
C PHE A 169 3.29 -17.93 2.86
N THR A 170 2.75 -18.70 1.92
CA THR A 170 1.68 -19.66 2.19
C THR A 170 2.05 -21.04 1.72
N THR A 171 1.41 -22.01 2.36
CA THR A 171 1.45 -23.41 1.95
C THR A 171 0.03 -23.93 1.88
N TYR A 172 -0.26 -24.78 0.90
CA TYR A 172 -1.51 -25.49 0.76
C TYR A 172 -1.21 -26.96 0.52
N TYR A 173 -1.65 -27.82 1.42
CA TYR A 173 -1.26 -29.21 1.51
C TYR A 173 -2.44 -30.08 1.95
N PHE A 174 -2.32 -31.39 1.74
CA PHE A 174 -3.27 -32.37 2.25
C PHE A 174 -2.80 -32.92 3.61
N ASP A 175 -3.72 -33.15 4.52
CA ASP A 175 -3.45 -33.64 5.88
C ASP A 175 -2.53 -34.87 5.95
N GLY A 176 -2.63 -35.81 5.01
CA GLY A 176 -1.76 -36.98 4.94
C GLY A 176 -0.31 -36.70 4.56
N ASP A 177 -0.04 -35.60 3.86
CA ASP A 177 1.29 -35.19 3.42
C ASP A 177 1.94 -34.16 4.35
N GLY A 178 1.12 -33.26 4.92
CA GLY A 178 1.59 -32.18 5.77
C GLY A 178 2.24 -31.00 5.00
N PRO A 179 2.62 -29.93 5.72
CA PRO A 179 3.09 -28.67 5.11
C PRO A 179 4.47 -28.78 4.42
N SER A 180 5.20 -29.88 4.64
CA SER A 180 6.50 -30.15 4.00
C SER A 180 6.36 -30.65 2.55
N LYS A 181 5.19 -31.19 2.18
CA LYS A 181 4.90 -31.69 0.82
C LYS A 181 3.60 -31.06 0.29
N PRO A 182 3.63 -29.75 -0.05
CA PRO A 182 2.45 -29.03 -0.49
C PRO A 182 2.07 -29.30 -1.94
N VAL A 183 0.83 -28.95 -2.30
CA VAL A 183 0.34 -28.97 -3.68
C VAL A 183 0.41 -27.57 -4.35
N LEU A 184 0.31 -26.51 -3.54
CA LEU A 184 0.43 -25.10 -3.97
C LEU A 184 1.17 -24.32 -2.89
N THR A 185 2.11 -23.47 -3.30
CA THR A 185 2.81 -22.52 -2.42
C THR A 185 2.69 -21.12 -2.96
N SER A 186 2.95 -20.13 -2.11
CA SER A 186 3.28 -18.78 -2.56
C SER A 186 4.61 -18.35 -1.98
N THR A 187 5.34 -17.53 -2.74
CA THR A 187 6.66 -17.04 -2.37
C THR A 187 6.73 -15.54 -2.58
N PHE A 188 7.18 -14.80 -1.56
CA PHE A 188 7.62 -13.42 -1.74
C PHE A 188 9.05 -13.42 -2.26
N ARG A 189 9.27 -12.82 -3.44
CA ARG A 189 10.59 -12.63 -4.02
C ARG A 189 10.99 -11.16 -4.04
N GLY A 190 12.18 -10.87 -3.52
CA GLY A 190 12.89 -9.61 -3.74
C GLY A 190 12.45 -8.45 -2.85
N SER A 191 13.40 -7.56 -2.60
CA SER A 191 13.36 -6.27 -1.85
C SER A 191 12.27 -5.27 -2.26
N GLY A 192 11.34 -5.66 -3.13
CA GLY A 192 10.35 -4.79 -3.75
C GLY A 192 9.19 -4.41 -2.84
N THR A 193 8.70 -5.30 -1.97
CA THR A 193 7.49 -5.05 -1.16
C THR A 193 7.81 -4.23 0.10
N THR A 194 8.47 -3.10 -0.12
CA THR A 194 8.68 -2.07 0.88
C THR A 194 7.56 -1.04 0.72
N VAL A 195 6.78 -0.86 1.76
CA VAL A 195 5.89 0.29 1.85
C VAL A 195 6.78 1.51 2.06
N VAL A 196 6.76 2.44 1.11
CA VAL A 196 7.46 3.71 1.22
C VAL A 196 6.41 4.79 1.44
N SER A 197 6.29 5.21 2.69
CA SER A 197 5.84 6.56 3.00
C SER A 197 7.10 7.43 2.88
N PRO A 198 7.08 8.52 2.08
CA PRO A 198 6.04 9.52 2.21
C PRO A 198 5.28 9.82 0.93
N THR A 199 4.00 10.14 1.11
CA THR A 199 3.11 10.57 0.04
C THR A 199 2.47 11.88 0.43
N CYS A 200 2.53 12.86 -0.47
CA CYS A 200 1.79 14.10 -0.37
C CYS A 200 0.73 14.15 -1.47
N GLU A 201 -0.49 14.45 -1.08
CA GLU A 201 -1.60 14.67 -2.00
C GLU A 201 -2.08 16.11 -1.91
N VAL A 202 -2.36 16.72 -3.06
CA VAL A 202 -2.98 18.05 -3.11
C VAL A 202 -4.37 17.99 -2.50
N GLN A 203 -4.63 18.85 -1.50
CA GLN A 203 -5.97 18.99 -0.92
C GLN A 203 -6.98 19.38 -2.00
N ALA A 204 -8.22 18.89 -1.91
CA ALA A 204 -9.25 19.12 -2.94
C ALA A 204 -9.43 20.61 -3.27
N GLY A 205 -9.41 21.50 -2.26
CA GLY A 205 -9.52 22.95 -2.44
C GLY A 205 -8.30 23.62 -3.10
N SER A 206 -7.15 22.94 -3.16
CA SER A 206 -5.93 23.44 -3.80
C SER A 206 -5.67 22.84 -5.18
N ARG A 207 -6.54 21.94 -5.69
CA ARG A 207 -6.36 21.32 -7.02
C ARG A 207 -6.58 22.31 -8.17
N ASN A 208 -7.60 23.16 -8.05
CA ASN A 208 -7.92 24.23 -9.01
C ASN A 208 -8.15 25.53 -8.24
N ILE A 209 -7.11 26.34 -8.07
CA ILE A 209 -7.19 27.58 -7.32
C ILE A 209 -7.56 28.72 -8.27
N ALA A 210 -8.79 29.20 -8.17
CA ALA A 210 -9.21 30.43 -8.83
C ALA A 210 -8.91 31.63 -7.93
N VAL A 211 -8.01 32.51 -8.39
CA VAL A 211 -7.70 33.76 -7.69
C VAL A 211 -8.44 34.90 -8.40
N ASP A 212 -9.48 35.43 -7.77
CA ASP A 212 -10.27 36.52 -8.35
C ASP A 212 -9.67 37.89 -7.97
N PHE A 213 -9.21 38.61 -8.99
CA PHE A 213 -8.66 39.95 -8.85
C PHE A 213 -9.74 41.03 -8.91
N GLY A 214 -10.92 40.71 -9.46
CA GLY A 214 -11.96 41.68 -9.76
C GLY A 214 -11.52 42.71 -10.80
N SER A 215 -12.19 43.88 -10.78
CA SER A 215 -11.84 45.02 -11.63
C SER A 215 -10.83 45.93 -10.94
N VAL A 216 -9.77 46.33 -11.65
CA VAL A 216 -8.74 47.24 -11.16
C VAL A 216 -8.65 48.46 -12.08
N ALA A 217 -8.70 49.65 -11.51
CA ALA A 217 -8.59 50.90 -12.27
C ALA A 217 -7.17 51.06 -12.81
N ASN A 218 -7.03 51.52 -14.06
CA ASN A 218 -5.72 51.77 -14.64
C ASN A 218 -4.93 52.87 -13.90
N THR A 219 -5.62 53.78 -13.20
CA THR A 219 -5.04 54.85 -12.37
C THR A 219 -4.32 54.32 -11.13
N THR A 220 -4.52 53.05 -10.76
CA THR A 220 -3.73 52.38 -9.71
C THR A 220 -2.25 52.25 -10.10
N PHE A 221 -1.96 52.24 -11.40
CA PHE A 221 -0.61 52.04 -11.91
C PHE A 221 0.04 53.38 -12.27
N THR A 222 1.09 53.74 -11.54
CA THR A 222 1.79 55.04 -11.64
C THR A 222 3.15 54.96 -12.32
N GLY A 223 3.55 53.76 -12.77
CA GLY A 223 4.86 53.50 -13.37
C GLY A 223 5.24 52.02 -13.27
N VAL A 224 6.29 51.63 -13.99
CA VAL A 224 6.82 50.27 -13.98
C VAL A 224 7.11 49.81 -12.55
N GLY A 225 6.58 48.65 -12.16
CA GLY A 225 6.70 48.11 -10.80
C GLY A 225 5.60 48.54 -9.83
N SER A 226 4.72 49.48 -10.20
CA SER A 226 3.51 49.79 -9.43
C SER A 226 2.57 48.58 -9.40
N ARG A 227 1.90 48.38 -8.27
CA ARG A 227 1.16 47.15 -7.95
C ARG A 227 -0.29 47.46 -7.61
N ALA A 228 -1.18 46.60 -8.05
CA ALA A 228 -2.56 46.58 -7.60
C ALA A 228 -2.68 45.89 -6.23
N VAL A 229 -3.92 45.80 -5.76
CA VAL A 229 -4.27 45.11 -4.52
C VAL A 229 -3.81 43.64 -4.51
N ASP A 230 -3.31 43.20 -3.36
CA ASP A 230 -2.87 41.83 -3.13
C ASP A 230 -4.05 40.85 -3.05
N ARG A 231 -3.83 39.62 -3.51
CA ARG A 231 -4.72 38.47 -3.34
C ARG A 231 -3.93 37.31 -2.78
N ASP A 232 -4.27 36.92 -1.55
CA ASP A 232 -3.61 35.84 -0.85
C ASP A 232 -4.33 34.51 -1.10
N PHE A 233 -3.55 33.46 -1.34
CA PHE A 233 -4.02 32.10 -1.49
C PHE A 233 -2.93 31.12 -1.04
N GLU A 234 -3.23 29.83 -1.02
CA GLU A 234 -2.24 28.83 -0.63
C GLU A 234 -2.48 27.49 -1.32
N ILE A 235 -1.38 26.79 -1.57
CA ILE A 235 -1.41 25.40 -2.01
C ILE A 235 -1.19 24.52 -0.78
N ARG A 236 -2.20 23.73 -0.41
CA ARG A 236 -2.13 22.80 0.73
C ARG A 236 -1.98 21.37 0.26
N LEU A 237 -1.06 20.65 0.92
CA LEU A 237 -0.76 19.25 0.71
C LEU A 237 -1.05 18.47 1.99
N ASN A 238 -1.76 17.35 1.85
CA ASN A 238 -1.88 16.34 2.90
C ASN A 238 -0.73 15.35 2.72
N CYS A 239 0.22 15.37 3.66
CA CYS A 239 1.39 14.51 3.62
C CYS A 239 1.29 13.44 4.69
N GLN A 240 1.82 12.26 4.39
CA GLN A 240 2.05 11.20 5.37
C GLN A 240 3.52 10.84 5.38
N GLY A 241 4.23 11.13 6.47
CA GLY A 241 5.64 10.79 6.61
C GLY A 241 5.87 9.41 7.19
N SER A 242 7.04 8.85 6.87
CA SER A 242 7.50 7.54 7.33
C SER A 242 7.69 7.48 8.83
N ASN A 243 7.60 6.30 9.44
CA ASN A 243 8.15 6.07 10.79
C ASN A 243 9.65 5.80 10.78
N VAL A 244 10.26 5.63 9.60
CA VAL A 244 11.70 5.43 9.42
C VAL A 244 12.31 6.73 8.90
N ALA A 245 13.23 7.32 9.67
CA ALA A 245 13.83 8.63 9.37
C ALA A 245 14.50 8.71 7.98
N ALA A 246 15.15 7.62 7.55
CA ALA A 246 15.79 7.53 6.23
C ALA A 246 14.81 7.55 5.05
N TYR A 247 13.51 7.38 5.31
CA TYR A 247 12.45 7.47 4.31
C TYR A 247 11.58 8.72 4.50
N GLN A 248 12.04 9.75 5.21
CA GLN A 248 11.41 11.06 5.10
C GLN A 248 11.85 11.71 3.78
N SER A 249 10.94 12.45 3.15
CA SER A 249 11.25 13.20 1.93
C SER A 249 11.09 14.69 2.17
N LYS A 250 11.94 15.45 1.52
CA LYS A 250 11.78 16.88 1.41
C LYS A 250 10.79 17.16 0.28
N ILE A 251 9.79 17.98 0.60
CA ILE A 251 8.69 18.30 -0.29
C ILE A 251 8.89 19.72 -0.81
N GLY A 252 8.88 19.84 -2.13
CA GLY A 252 8.92 21.10 -2.83
C GLY A 252 7.71 21.29 -3.73
N ILE A 253 7.41 22.53 -4.08
CA ILE A 253 6.46 22.87 -5.13
C ILE A 253 7.18 23.71 -6.17
N ARG A 254 7.19 23.23 -7.41
CA ARG A 254 7.65 23.99 -8.57
C ARG A 254 6.45 24.68 -9.21
N LEU A 255 6.59 25.97 -9.48
CA LEU A 255 5.59 26.78 -10.17
C LEU A 255 6.06 27.01 -11.61
N ASP A 256 5.22 26.73 -12.60
CA ASP A 256 5.49 26.88 -14.02
C ASP A 256 4.44 27.80 -14.66
N ALA A 257 4.88 28.85 -15.32
CA ALA A 257 4.03 29.79 -16.05
C ALA A 257 4.85 30.45 -17.16
N ASP A 258 4.15 31.03 -18.14
CA ASP A 258 4.79 31.82 -19.18
C ASP A 258 5.25 33.17 -18.61
N GLN A 259 6.56 33.38 -18.54
CA GLN A 259 7.15 34.60 -17.99
C GLN A 259 6.79 35.84 -18.85
N ASP A 260 6.51 36.96 -18.19
CA ASP A 260 6.29 38.24 -18.86
C ASP A 260 7.60 38.80 -19.47
N SER A 261 7.45 39.52 -20.58
CA SER A 261 8.57 40.14 -21.33
C SER A 261 9.43 41.11 -20.51
N SER A 262 8.91 41.66 -19.42
CA SER A 262 9.68 42.51 -18.49
C SER A 262 10.77 41.76 -17.71
N ASN A 263 10.75 40.42 -17.70
CA ASN A 263 11.64 39.57 -16.91
C ASN A 263 11.64 39.84 -15.39
N MET A 264 10.61 40.54 -14.88
CA MET A 264 10.46 40.72 -13.45
C MET A 264 10.25 39.36 -12.75
N PRO A 265 10.86 39.13 -11.57
CA PRO A 265 10.69 37.87 -10.84
C PRO A 265 9.21 37.59 -10.51
N GLY A 266 8.79 36.36 -10.81
CA GLY A 266 7.45 35.86 -10.50
C GLY A 266 6.33 36.48 -11.33
N VAL A 267 6.65 37.26 -12.37
CA VAL A 267 5.64 37.91 -13.22
C VAL A 267 5.35 37.05 -14.43
N LEU A 268 4.12 36.54 -14.51
CA LEU A 268 3.63 35.82 -15.68
C LEU A 268 2.90 36.77 -16.65
N LYS A 269 3.00 36.45 -17.94
CA LYS A 269 2.27 37.16 -18.99
C LYS A 269 0.78 36.87 -18.90
N LEU A 270 -0.05 37.80 -19.39
CA LEU A 270 -1.48 37.59 -19.51
C LEU A 270 -1.78 36.57 -20.62
N SER A 271 -2.83 35.78 -20.44
CA SER A 271 -3.39 34.92 -21.49
C SER A 271 -3.84 35.77 -22.68
N ALA A 272 -3.62 35.25 -23.89
CA ALA A 272 -4.04 35.93 -25.11
C ALA A 272 -5.57 36.02 -25.18
N ALA A 273 -6.08 37.24 -25.38
CA ALA A 273 -7.49 37.54 -25.56
C ALA A 273 -7.65 38.75 -26.51
N THR A 274 -8.76 38.80 -27.26
CA THR A 274 -9.05 39.89 -28.21
C THR A 274 -9.05 41.28 -27.55
N ASN A 275 -9.46 41.35 -26.29
CA ASN A 275 -9.49 42.56 -25.48
C ASN A 275 -8.51 42.51 -24.30
N SER A 276 -7.34 41.89 -24.47
CA SER A 276 -6.38 41.74 -23.35
C SER A 276 -5.83 43.09 -22.89
N ALA A 277 -5.69 43.26 -21.58
CA ALA A 277 -5.05 44.44 -21.01
C ALA A 277 -3.59 44.52 -21.44
N THR A 278 -3.02 45.73 -21.47
CA THR A 278 -1.64 45.94 -21.91
C THR A 278 -0.78 46.57 -20.82
N ARG A 279 0.52 46.29 -20.87
CA ARG A 279 1.55 46.82 -19.95
C ARG A 279 1.42 46.37 -18.50
N ILE A 280 0.68 45.29 -18.24
CA ILE A 280 0.60 44.65 -16.94
C ILE A 280 0.89 43.15 -17.05
N GLY A 281 1.37 42.58 -15.95
CA GLY A 281 1.46 41.14 -15.75
C GLY A 281 0.88 40.77 -14.39
N ILE A 282 0.77 39.48 -14.12
CA ILE A 282 0.39 38.98 -12.79
C ILE A 282 1.67 38.60 -12.09
N GLN A 283 2.00 39.28 -10.99
CA GLN A 283 3.11 38.90 -10.12
C GLN A 283 2.63 37.91 -9.08
N MET A 284 3.38 36.82 -8.91
CA MET A 284 3.24 35.88 -7.81
C MET A 284 4.48 35.95 -6.91
N VAL A 285 4.27 35.99 -5.60
CA VAL A 285 5.31 35.96 -4.57
C VAL A 285 4.97 34.91 -3.52
N GLN A 286 6.00 34.35 -2.88
CA GLN A 286 5.82 33.50 -1.71
C GLN A 286 5.64 34.40 -0.49
N ARG A 287 4.63 34.11 0.32
CA ARG A 287 4.48 34.78 1.60
C ARG A 287 5.31 34.07 2.66
N ASP A 288 5.97 34.85 3.50
CA ASP A 288 6.69 34.36 4.66
C ASP A 288 6.38 35.28 5.85
N GLY A 289 5.29 34.93 6.56
CA GLY A 289 4.69 35.81 7.56
C GLY A 289 4.19 37.12 6.94
N SER A 290 4.80 38.23 7.36
CA SER A 290 4.56 39.57 6.80
C SER A 290 5.52 39.95 5.67
N SER A 291 6.52 39.10 5.37
CA SER A 291 7.50 39.33 4.31
C SER A 291 7.14 38.59 3.04
N GLU A 292 7.73 39.00 1.92
CA GLU A 292 7.54 38.39 0.61
C GLU A 292 8.89 37.90 0.09
N ARG A 293 8.91 36.68 -0.44
CA ARG A 293 10.06 36.09 -1.13
C ARG A 293 9.74 35.97 -2.62
N GLU A 294 10.76 36.20 -3.44
CA GLU A 294 10.63 36.09 -4.89
C GLU A 294 10.28 34.66 -5.30
N VAL A 295 9.36 34.54 -6.26
CA VAL A 295 9.09 33.29 -6.97
C VAL A 295 9.80 33.35 -8.32
N ARG A 296 10.42 32.24 -8.73
CA ARG A 296 10.96 32.07 -10.08
C ARG A 296 10.33 30.85 -10.71
N PHE A 297 9.71 31.04 -11.87
CA PHE A 297 9.10 29.92 -12.58
C PHE A 297 10.16 28.89 -12.97
N GLY A 298 9.80 27.62 -12.90
CA GLY A 298 10.72 26.51 -13.10
C GLY A 298 11.59 26.15 -11.90
N GLN A 299 11.61 26.97 -10.84
CA GLN A 299 12.36 26.67 -9.61
C GLN A 299 11.46 26.05 -8.55
N THR A 300 12.02 25.08 -7.81
CA THR A 300 11.35 24.42 -6.70
C THR A 300 11.40 25.29 -5.45
N ILE A 301 10.24 25.57 -4.87
CA ILE A 301 10.10 26.21 -3.56
C ILE A 301 9.96 25.12 -2.51
N SER A 302 10.89 25.05 -1.56
CA SER A 302 10.82 24.09 -0.46
C SER A 302 9.64 24.41 0.46
N VAL A 303 8.79 23.41 0.72
CA VAL A 303 7.63 23.54 1.62
C VAL A 303 7.93 22.93 2.99
N GLY A 304 8.79 21.92 3.05
CA GLY A 304 9.23 21.31 4.30
C GLY A 304 9.71 19.87 4.11
N THR A 305 9.96 19.18 5.22
CA THR A 305 10.28 17.75 5.22
C THR A 305 9.14 16.99 5.87
N THR A 306 8.78 15.82 5.34
CA THR A 306 7.74 15.00 5.94
C THR A 306 8.15 14.57 7.34
N THR A 307 7.17 14.56 8.24
CA THR A 307 7.32 14.09 9.61
C THR A 307 6.49 12.84 9.81
N THR A 308 6.90 12.00 10.77
CA THR A 308 6.20 10.75 11.07
C THR A 308 4.69 10.97 11.24
N GLY A 309 3.91 10.24 10.46
CA GLY A 309 2.45 10.33 10.45
C GLY A 309 1.89 11.43 9.56
N THR A 310 0.63 11.81 9.77
CA THR A 310 -0.04 12.82 8.94
C THR A 310 0.38 14.23 9.32
N SER A 311 0.68 15.02 8.30
CA SER A 311 0.96 16.45 8.40
C SER A 311 0.31 17.20 7.25
N VAL A 312 -0.01 18.47 7.49
CA VAL A 312 -0.40 19.41 6.42
C VAL A 312 0.79 20.29 6.12
N MET A 313 1.16 20.36 4.86
CA MET A 313 2.17 21.28 4.36
C MET A 313 1.49 22.32 3.47
N SER A 314 1.90 23.58 3.58
CA SER A 314 1.28 24.68 2.83
C SER A 314 2.33 25.59 2.22
N LEU A 315 2.15 25.95 0.96
CA LEU A 315 2.87 27.05 0.32
C LEU A 315 1.94 28.26 0.22
N PRO A 316 2.07 29.24 1.13
CA PRO A 316 1.30 30.47 1.07
C PRO A 316 1.86 31.38 -0.03
N LEU A 317 0.97 31.84 -0.89
CA LEU A 317 1.26 32.65 -2.06
C LEU A 317 0.44 33.93 -2.03
N ARG A 318 0.93 34.91 -2.76
CA ARG A 318 0.25 36.17 -3.01
C ARG A 318 0.38 36.50 -4.48
N ALA A 319 -0.72 36.92 -5.09
CA ALA A 319 -0.72 37.41 -6.44
C ALA A 319 -1.30 38.83 -6.53
N ARG A 320 -0.81 39.61 -7.49
CA ARG A 320 -1.25 40.98 -7.78
C ARG A 320 -0.96 41.34 -9.23
N TYR A 321 -1.69 42.30 -9.79
CA TYR A 321 -1.24 42.93 -11.03
C TYR A 321 -0.05 43.85 -10.76
N VAL A 322 0.91 43.85 -11.68
CA VAL A 322 2.06 44.76 -11.66
C VAL A 322 2.21 45.39 -13.04
N GLN A 323 2.54 46.68 -13.09
CA GLN A 323 2.86 47.34 -14.35
C GLN A 323 4.24 46.91 -14.85
N THR A 324 4.32 46.36 -16.05
CA THR A 324 5.52 45.73 -16.61
C THR A 324 6.24 46.60 -17.65
N GLN A 325 5.54 47.58 -18.22
CA GLN A 325 6.07 48.45 -19.28
C GLN A 325 5.68 49.91 -19.06
N ALA A 326 6.50 50.83 -19.56
CA ALA A 326 6.25 52.27 -19.45
C ALA A 326 5.01 52.71 -20.25
N GLY A 327 4.35 53.78 -19.78
CA GLY A 327 3.13 54.34 -20.37
C GLY A 327 1.85 53.88 -19.68
N THR A 328 0.71 54.45 -20.05
CA THR A 328 -0.59 54.16 -19.42
C THR A 328 -1.01 52.71 -19.61
N VAL A 329 -1.43 52.03 -18.54
CA VAL A 329 -1.99 50.68 -18.61
C VAL A 329 -3.28 50.68 -19.45
N GLY A 330 -3.34 49.81 -20.45
CA GLY A 330 -4.50 49.67 -21.32
C GLY A 330 -5.58 48.81 -20.68
N ALA A 331 -6.84 49.23 -20.80
CA ALA A 331 -7.98 48.49 -20.30
C ALA A 331 -8.18 47.18 -21.07
N GLY A 332 -8.64 46.14 -20.38
CA GLY A 332 -8.89 44.85 -20.98
C GLY A 332 -8.99 43.70 -19.98
N THR A 333 -9.19 42.50 -20.50
CA THR A 333 -9.16 41.25 -19.74
C THR A 333 -7.73 40.94 -19.33
N ALA A 334 -7.51 40.56 -18.07
CA ALA A 334 -6.17 40.31 -17.52
C ALA A 334 -6.09 38.95 -16.83
N ASN A 335 -6.45 37.89 -17.56
CA ASN A 335 -6.38 36.52 -17.05
C ASN A 335 -4.96 35.95 -17.22
N GLY A 336 -4.60 34.98 -16.40
CA GLY A 336 -3.36 34.23 -16.51
C GLY A 336 -3.52 32.83 -15.92
N GLN A 337 -2.56 31.95 -16.22
CA GLN A 337 -2.54 30.59 -15.73
C GLN A 337 -1.11 30.21 -15.33
N ALA A 338 -1.01 29.52 -14.20
CA ALA A 338 0.21 28.88 -13.73
C ALA A 338 -0.13 27.43 -13.33
N THR A 339 0.82 26.53 -13.57
CA THR A 339 0.76 25.13 -13.16
C THR A 339 1.71 24.94 -11.98
N PHE A 340 1.33 24.12 -11.01
CA PHE A 340 2.23 23.72 -9.94
C PHE A 340 2.47 22.21 -9.97
N THR A 341 3.69 21.81 -9.64
CA THR A 341 4.12 20.41 -9.60
C THR A 341 4.75 20.11 -8.25
N ILE A 342 4.31 19.05 -7.58
CA ILE A 342 4.94 18.56 -6.34
C ILE A 342 6.26 17.89 -6.70
N GLN A 343 7.33 18.24 -5.99
CA GLN A 343 8.67 17.68 -6.12
C GLN A 343 9.00 16.92 -4.83
N TYR A 344 9.58 15.73 -4.98
CA TYR A 344 10.05 14.88 -3.88
C TYR A 344 11.57 14.79 -3.99
N GLU A 345 12.26 15.18 -2.92
CA GLU A 345 13.73 15.10 -2.74
C GLU A 345 14.07 14.21 -1.54
#